data_AF-A0A1E4YCS6-F1
#
_entry.id   AF-A0A1E4YCS6-F1
#
_cell.length_a   1.000
_cell.length_b   1.000
_cell.length_c   1.000
_cell.angle_alpha   90.00
_cell.angle_beta   90.00
_cell.angle_gamma   90.00
#
_symmetry.space_group_name_H-M   'P 1'
#
loop_
_entity.id
_entity.type
_entity.pdbx_description
1 polymer ?
#
loop_
_entity_poly.entity_id
_entity_poly.type
_entity_poly.pdbx_seq_one_letter_code
_entity_poly.pdbx_strand_id
1 'polypeptide(L)'
;MDGKMLARVGAIVFIAAAVTATAIEMTRKEDTPIYQSVDRADAESVDPLRAELIRCAGIGEAGPRDRSCLRAWAENRRRFLAPGARPAERLPEAPQSPRPAATTSPAPAVPLQPEEAR
;
A
#
# COMPACT_ATOMS: atom_id res chain seq x y z
N MET A 1 -33.30 -11.68 31.33
CA MET A 1 -32.49 -10.73 30.53
C MET A 1 -33.09 -9.35 30.72
N ASP A 2 -32.28 -8.36 31.11
CA ASP A 2 -32.73 -6.98 31.30
C ASP A 2 -33.15 -6.37 29.97
N GLY A 3 -34.44 -6.40 29.66
CA GLY A 3 -35.00 -5.86 28.41
C GLY A 3 -34.63 -4.39 28.18
N LYS A 4 -34.39 -3.63 29.27
CA LYS A 4 -33.90 -2.25 29.21
C LYS A 4 -32.45 -2.16 28.74
N MET A 5 -31.60 -3.13 29.08
CA MET A 5 -30.23 -3.21 28.60
C MET A 5 -30.22 -3.59 27.11
N LEU A 6 -31.05 -4.57 26.72
CA LEU A 6 -31.21 -4.97 25.32
C LEU A 6 -31.72 -3.83 24.43
N ALA A 7 -32.71 -3.06 24.90
CA ALA A 7 -33.23 -1.89 24.19
C ALA A 7 -32.15 -0.80 24.00
N ARG A 8 -31.32 -0.55 25.01
CA ARG A 8 -30.21 0.41 24.90
C ARG A 8 -29.15 -0.05 23.91
N VAL A 9 -28.77 -1.32 23.94
CA VAL A 9 -27.80 -1.88 23.00
C VAL A 9 -28.35 -1.77 21.57
N GLY A 10 -29.61 -2.14 21.35
CA GLY A 10 -30.26 -1.99 20.05
C GLY A 10 -30.26 -0.53 19.54
N ALA A 11 -30.60 0.43 20.39
CA ALA A 11 -30.60 1.85 20.04
C ALA A 11 -29.19 2.36 19.67
N ILE A 12 -28.16 1.97 20.42
CA ILE A 12 -26.77 2.37 20.15
C ILE A 12 -26.31 1.81 18.80
N VAL A 13 -26.58 0.53 18.52
CA VAL A 13 -26.22 -0.11 17.25
C VAL A 13 -26.93 0.56 16.08
N PHE A 14 -28.22 0.90 16.23
CA PHE A 14 -28.98 1.59 15.19
C PHE A 14 -28.43 3.00 14.91
N ILE A 15 -28.12 3.77 15.95
CA ILE A 15 -27.51 5.10 15.79
C ILE A 15 -26.15 5.00 15.09
N ALA A 16 -25.30 4.05 15.51
CA ALA A 16 -24.01 3.84 14.87
C ALA A 16 -24.16 3.49 13.38
N ALA A 17 -25.07 2.57 13.04
CA ALA A 17 -25.35 2.19 11.66
C ALA A 17 -25.86 3.36 10.82
N ALA A 18 -26.78 4.18 11.37
CA ALA A 18 -27.30 5.36 10.70
C ALA A 18 -26.19 6.39 10.41
N VAL A 19 -25.33 6.68 11.39
CA VAL A 19 -24.19 7.61 11.22
C VAL A 19 -23.23 7.09 10.15
N THR A 20 -22.87 5.81 10.18
CA THR A 20 -22.00 5.22 9.15
C THR A 20 -22.64 5.30 7.76
N ALA A 21 -23.93 5.01 7.62
CA ALA A 21 -24.64 5.13 6.35
C ALA A 21 -24.62 6.56 5.81
N THR A 22 -24.87 7.56 6.67
CA THR A 22 -24.81 8.97 6.27
C THR A 22 -23.41 9.43 5.87
N ALA A 23 -22.38 8.94 6.56
CA ALA A 23 -21.00 9.27 6.23
C ALA A 23 -20.62 8.71 4.84
N ILE A 24 -21.04 7.48 4.53
CA ILE A 24 -20.80 6.86 3.22
C ILE A 24 -21.51 7.66 2.11
N GLU A 25 -22.76 8.09 2.31
CA GLU A 25 -23.46 8.91 1.31
C GLU A 25 -22.79 10.26 1.07
N MET A 26 -22.29 10.92 2.12
CA MET A 26 -21.55 12.19 1.98
C MET A 26 -20.22 12.00 1.25
N THR A 27 -19.41 11.01 1.64
CA THR A 27 -18.15 10.68 0.97
C THR A 27 -18.37 10.32 -0.50
N ARG A 28 -19.39 9.51 -0.80
CA ARG A 28 -19.70 9.11 -2.18
C ARG A 28 -20.07 10.31 -3.05
N LYS A 29 -20.76 11.31 -2.52
CA LYS A 29 -21.10 12.53 -3.26
C LYS A 29 -19.87 13.36 -3.64
N GLU A 30 -18.80 13.29 -2.85
CA GLU A 30 -17.53 13.96 -3.14
C GLU A 30 -16.60 13.14 -4.07
N ASP A 31 -16.66 11.80 -4.02
CA ASP A 31 -15.86 10.90 -4.87
C ASP A 31 -16.37 10.75 -6.33
N THR A 32 -17.61 11.14 -6.64
CA THR A 32 -18.28 10.69 -7.87
C THR A 32 -17.89 11.37 -9.20
N PRO A 33 -17.11 12.47 -9.31
CA PRO A 33 -16.62 12.93 -10.63
C PRO A 33 -15.15 12.57 -10.95
N ILE A 34 -14.31 12.39 -9.93
CA ILE A 34 -12.85 12.28 -10.14
C ILE A 34 -12.42 10.84 -10.39
N TYR A 35 -13.01 9.87 -9.69
CA TYR A 35 -12.61 8.47 -9.87
C TYR A 35 -13.06 7.89 -11.22
N GLN A 36 -14.24 8.28 -11.72
CA GLN A 36 -14.75 7.85 -13.02
C GLN A 36 -13.97 8.43 -14.22
N SER A 37 -13.38 9.62 -14.07
CA SER A 37 -12.60 10.25 -15.13
C SER A 37 -11.18 9.69 -15.23
N VAL A 38 -10.58 9.31 -14.09
CA VAL A 38 -9.29 8.59 -14.05
C VAL A 38 -9.42 7.19 -14.66
N ASP A 39 -10.50 6.46 -14.35
CA ASP A 39 -10.73 5.11 -14.92
C ASP A 39 -10.97 5.15 -16.44
N ARG A 40 -11.55 6.24 -16.96
CA ARG A 40 -11.80 6.41 -18.40
C ARG A 40 -10.56 6.85 -19.18
N ALA A 41 -9.68 7.65 -18.58
CA ALA A 41 -8.45 8.09 -19.24
C ALA A 41 -7.43 6.94 -19.41
N ASP A 42 -7.45 5.95 -18.52
CA ASP A 42 -6.64 4.71 -18.64
C ASP A 42 -7.26 3.65 -19.58
N ALA A 43 -8.57 3.76 -19.87
CA ALA A 43 -9.29 2.79 -20.71
C ALA A 43 -8.89 2.85 -22.20
N GLU A 44 -8.17 3.88 -22.63
CA GLU A 44 -7.78 4.09 -24.03
C GLU A 44 -6.56 3.26 -24.46
N SER A 45 -5.85 2.62 -23.51
CA SER A 45 -4.87 1.57 -23.80
C SER A 45 -5.31 0.27 -23.15
N VAL A 46 -5.87 -0.64 -23.95
CA VAL A 46 -6.33 -1.97 -23.50
C VAL A 46 -5.10 -2.82 -23.12
N ASP A 47 -4.51 -2.60 -21.94
CA ASP A 47 -3.51 -3.50 -21.41
C ASP A 47 -4.24 -4.78 -20.97
N PRO A 48 -4.06 -5.92 -21.67
CA PRO A 48 -4.70 -7.18 -21.30
C PRO A 48 -4.33 -7.60 -19.87
N LEU A 49 -3.18 -7.13 -19.35
CA LEU A 49 -2.79 -7.38 -17.96
C LEU A 49 -3.73 -6.69 -16.96
N ARG A 50 -4.21 -5.47 -17.24
CA ARG A 50 -5.13 -4.75 -16.35
C ARG A 50 -6.48 -5.44 -16.29
N ALA A 51 -7.00 -5.91 -17.43
CA ALA A 51 -8.24 -6.69 -17.48
C ALA A 51 -8.14 -7.99 -16.66
N GLU A 52 -7.01 -8.71 -16.77
CA GLU A 52 -6.75 -9.93 -16.00
C GLU A 52 -6.67 -9.64 -14.49
N LEU A 53 -6.00 -8.56 -14.08
CA LEU A 53 -5.91 -8.15 -12.68
C LEU A 53 -7.28 -7.81 -12.08
N ILE A 54 -8.14 -7.10 -12.83
CA ILE A 54 -9.51 -6.79 -12.39
C ILE A 54 -10.32 -8.08 -12.19
N ARG A 55 -10.24 -9.02 -13.14
CA ARG A 55 -10.89 -10.33 -13.02
C ARG A 55 -10.41 -11.08 -11.77
N CYS A 56 -9.09 -11.10 -11.56
CA CYS A 56 -8.47 -11.79 -10.43
C CYS A 56 -8.80 -11.16 -9.08
N ALA A 57 -8.96 -9.83 -9.02
CA ALA A 57 -9.43 -9.15 -7.82
C ALA A 57 -10.90 -9.48 -7.52
N GLY A 58 -11.76 -9.58 -8.54
CA GLY A 58 -13.18 -9.89 -8.38
C GLY A 58 -13.47 -11.28 -7.81
N ILE A 59 -12.54 -12.24 -7.98
CA ILE A 59 -12.68 -13.61 -7.42
C ILE A 59 -12.09 -13.76 -6.01
N GLY A 60 -11.41 -12.72 -5.49
CA GLY A 60 -10.91 -12.66 -4.11
C GLY A 60 -10.05 -13.87 -3.70
N GLU A 61 -10.46 -14.58 -2.65
CA GLU A 61 -9.77 -15.74 -2.08
C GLU A 61 -9.57 -16.92 -3.06
N ALA A 62 -10.30 -16.97 -4.17
CA ALA A 62 -10.04 -17.95 -5.23
C ALA A 62 -8.81 -17.58 -6.07
N GLY A 63 -8.44 -16.30 -6.13
CA GLY A 63 -7.32 -15.78 -6.93
C GLY A 63 -5.97 -16.43 -6.65
N PRO A 64 -5.55 -16.63 -5.39
CA PRO A 64 -4.30 -17.32 -5.07
C PRO A 64 -4.24 -18.79 -5.51
N ARG A 65 -5.38 -19.42 -5.84
CA ARG A 65 -5.44 -20.80 -6.33
C ARG A 65 -5.37 -20.89 -7.87
N ASP A 66 -5.55 -19.78 -8.57
CA ASP A 66 -5.49 -19.69 -10.03
C ASP A 66 -4.07 -19.34 -10.51
N ARG A 67 -3.49 -20.21 -11.34
CA ARG A 67 -2.16 -20.01 -11.94
C ARG A 67 -2.10 -18.78 -12.84
N SER A 68 -3.18 -18.42 -13.53
CA SER A 68 -3.20 -17.23 -14.40
C SER A 68 -3.18 -15.95 -13.55
N CYS A 69 -3.93 -15.94 -12.45
CA CYS A 69 -3.93 -14.82 -11.51
C CYS A 69 -2.58 -14.61 -10.82
N LEU A 70 -1.93 -15.69 -10.38
CA LEU A 70 -0.58 -15.61 -9.82
C LEU A 70 0.42 -15.03 -10.83
N ARG A 71 0.31 -15.41 -12.11
CA ARG A 71 1.16 -14.87 -13.18
C ARG A 71 0.89 -13.39 -13.42
N ALA A 72 -0.38 -12.98 -13.50
CA ALA A 72 -0.77 -11.59 -13.72
C ALA A 72 -0.23 -10.68 -12.60
N TRP A 73 -0.38 -11.09 -11.34
CA TRP A 73 0.16 -10.34 -10.20
C TRP A 73 1.68 -10.26 -10.18
N ALA A 74 2.37 -11.35 -10.54
CA ALA A 74 3.82 -11.35 -10.62
C ALA A 74 4.34 -10.40 -11.72
N GLU A 75 3.68 -10.39 -12.89
CA GLU A 75 4.00 -9.51 -14.01
C GLU A 75 3.73 -8.04 -13.66
N ASN A 76 2.59 -7.75 -13.03
CA ASN A 76 2.25 -6.42 -12.54
C ASN A 76 3.34 -5.87 -11.61
N ARG A 77 3.74 -6.68 -10.62
CA ARG A 77 4.81 -6.31 -9.68
C ARG A 77 6.15 -6.10 -10.39
N ARG A 78 6.48 -6.91 -11.40
CA ARG A 78 7.70 -6.73 -12.20
C ARG A 78 7.69 -5.39 -12.93
N ARG A 79 6.58 -5.00 -13.56
CA ARG A 79 6.45 -3.72 -14.26
C ARG A 79 6.59 -2.54 -13.31
N PHE A 80 5.91 -2.59 -12.17
CA PHE A 80 5.99 -1.50 -11.17
C PHE A 80 7.36 -1.39 -10.50
N LEU A 81 8.06 -2.51 -10.30
CA LEU A 81 9.36 -2.54 -9.64
C LEU A 81 10.54 -2.57 -10.62
N ALA A 82 10.30 -2.49 -11.93
CA ALA A 82 11.38 -2.53 -12.91
C ALA A 82 12.31 -1.31 -12.73
N PRO A 83 13.63 -1.49 -12.78
CA PRO A 83 14.57 -0.37 -12.82
C PRO A 83 14.22 0.55 -14.00
N GLY A 84 13.93 1.83 -13.73
CA GLY A 84 13.47 2.79 -14.74
C GLY A 84 11.96 2.90 -14.95
N ALA A 85 11.14 2.15 -14.20
CA ALA A 85 9.68 2.30 -14.21
C ALA A 85 9.18 3.55 -13.46
N ARG A 86 10.04 4.14 -12.62
CA ARG A 86 9.77 5.49 -12.10
C ARG A 86 10.00 6.47 -13.25
N PRO A 87 9.05 7.38 -13.53
CA PRO A 87 9.37 8.55 -14.35
C PRO A 87 10.67 9.14 -13.81
N ALA A 88 11.61 9.42 -14.70
CA ALA A 88 12.82 10.16 -14.35
C ALA A 88 12.47 11.63 -14.04
N GLU A 89 11.42 11.85 -13.26
CA GLU A 89 11.17 13.09 -12.56
C GLU A 89 12.42 13.28 -11.71
N ARG A 90 13.28 14.21 -12.12
CA ARG A 90 14.34 14.72 -11.27
C ARG A 90 13.65 15.16 -9.99
N LEU A 91 13.78 14.38 -8.92
CA LEU A 91 13.55 14.92 -7.59
C LEU A 91 14.36 16.22 -7.54
N PRO A 92 13.76 17.35 -7.14
CA PRO A 92 14.52 18.55 -6.84
C PRO A 92 15.69 18.14 -5.93
N GLU A 93 16.91 18.53 -6.29
CA GLU A 93 18.10 18.26 -5.48
C GLU A 93 17.77 18.66 -4.04
N ALA A 94 17.75 17.68 -3.14
CA ALA A 94 17.50 17.96 -1.74
C ALA A 94 18.60 18.92 -1.27
N PRO A 95 18.28 20.05 -0.61
CA PRO A 95 19.31 20.95 -0.12
C PRO A 95 20.26 20.13 0.76
N GLN A 96 21.54 20.16 0.39
CA GLN A 96 22.58 19.45 1.11
C GLN A 96 22.59 19.99 2.54
N SER A 97 22.03 19.24 3.47
CA SER A 97 22.25 19.49 4.89
C SER A 97 23.75 19.34 5.12
N PRO A 98 24.45 20.34 5.67
CA PRO A 98 25.88 20.23 5.96
C PRO A 98 26.11 18.99 6.81
N ARG A 99 26.79 17.98 6.27
CA ARG A 99 27.30 16.88 7.09
C ARG A 99 28.33 17.51 8.03
N PRO A 100 28.18 17.40 9.36
CA PRO A 100 29.34 17.62 10.22
C PRO A 100 30.40 16.61 9.77
N ALA A 101 31.59 17.11 9.46
CA ALA A 101 32.72 16.31 9.02
C ALA A 101 32.87 15.14 9.99
N ALA A 102 32.71 13.92 9.47
CA ALA A 102 33.14 12.74 10.19
C ALA A 102 34.64 12.90 10.39
N THR A 103 35.04 13.35 11.59
CA THR A 103 36.41 13.24 12.05
C THR A 103 36.71 11.74 12.00
N THR A 104 37.54 11.33 11.04
CA THR A 104 38.21 10.04 11.05
C THR A 104 38.98 9.94 12.37
N SER A 105 38.34 9.37 13.38
CA SER A 105 39.03 8.85 14.54
C SER A 105 39.40 7.41 14.17
N PRO A 106 40.68 7.10 13.96
CA PRO A 106 41.08 5.72 13.74
C PRO A 106 40.84 4.96 15.05
N ALA A 107 39.91 4.01 15.03
CA ALA A 107 39.72 3.07 16.11
C ALA A 107 41.08 2.40 16.43
N PRO A 108 41.52 2.34 17.70
CA PRO A 108 42.73 1.61 18.04
C PRO A 108 42.52 0.13 17.72
N ALA A 109 43.37 -0.41 16.85
CA ALA A 109 43.46 -1.83 16.59
C ALA A 109 43.80 -2.54 17.91
N VAL A 110 42.86 -3.31 18.44
CA VAL A 110 43.12 -4.23 19.55
C VAL A 110 43.87 -5.43 18.97
N PRO A 111 45.15 -5.66 19.33
CA PRO A 111 45.88 -6.83 18.84
C PRO A 111 45.36 -8.09 19.55
N LEU A 112 44.91 -9.08 18.77
CA LEU A 112 44.74 -10.46 19.24
C LEU A 112 46.14 -11.04 19.50
N GLN A 113 46.54 -11.15 20.77
CA GLN A 113 47.74 -11.89 21.16
C GLN A 113 47.39 -13.39 21.30
N PRO A 114 48.18 -14.31 20.70
CA PRO A 114 48.06 -15.74 20.92
C PRO A 114 48.94 -16.22 22.11
N GLU A 115 48.42 -17.23 22.82
CA GLU A 115 49.13 -18.24 23.63
C GLU A 115 49.74 -17.84 25.00
N GLU A 116 49.29 -18.48 26.09
CA GLU A 116 50.17 -19.34 26.91
C GLU A 116 49.38 -20.22 27.89
N ALA A 117 49.73 -21.50 27.87
CA ALA A 117 49.20 -22.55 28.72
C ALA A 117 49.85 -22.52 30.11
N ARG A 118 49.04 -22.71 31.17
CA ARG A 118 49.47 -23.40 32.39
C ARG A 118 48.29 -23.92 33.19
#